data_AF-A0A9Q0VV62-F1
#
_entry.id   AF-A0A9Q0VV62-F1
#
_cell.length_a   1.000
_cell.length_b   1.000
_cell.length_c   1.000
_cell.angle_alpha   90.00
_cell.angle_beta   90.00
_cell.angle_gamma   90.00
#
_symmetry.space_group_name_H-M   'P 1'
#
loop_
_entity.id
_entity.type
_entity.pdbx_description
1 polymer ?
#
loop_
_entity_poly.entity_id
_entity_poly.type
_entity_poly.pdbx_seq_one_letter_code
_entity_poly.pdbx_strand_id
1 'polypeptide(L)'
;MEVGRGSGEETGFFTQGRRSLQALAVQLIVKMVDLASSIKKLGQDDPRRVIHSLKVGLAITLVSIICYYQPLYSSFDETAIWAIMTVVVVFEFSVGATLGKGLNRGLATLLAGGLSIGAHHLANLSGNIGEPILLGFFVFLQSTISTFLRFFPEIKARYDYGLLIFILTFALISVSGFRDDEILELAYRRLSTICIGGAACVIISIMIFPVWAGEDLHNLITLNIEKLGNFLEGFGDKYFNRTGDEECSDGNTFSEGYKSSLNSKTSEGSLANFAAWEPGHGRFPYRHPWKLYLKVGTLARECAYRIEALNGYLNADFQAPSEVSTVIQEACTIMSIESGKALKELALAIKTMVQPSSADSHIEKAKSAAKNMKSLLKSGIWEDIDLLKVIPGIAVGAILVDSVKSAQMANNHHVITVSESTPAAPPVESSSVPKAS
;
A
#
# COMPACT_ATOMS: atom_id res chain seq x y z
N MET A 1 -36.47 -36.09 67.49
CA MET A 1 -37.08 -35.83 66.17
C MET A 1 -37.13 -34.32 65.99
N GLU A 2 -36.87 -33.80 64.79
CA GLU A 2 -36.63 -32.38 64.40
C GLU A 2 -35.20 -31.87 64.71
N VAL A 3 -34.27 -31.94 63.75
CA VAL A 3 -33.98 -31.05 62.58
C VAL A 3 -33.24 -29.78 62.98
N GLY A 4 -31.94 -29.76 62.62
CA GLY A 4 -31.09 -28.57 62.55
C GLY A 4 -30.10 -28.74 61.41
N ARG A 5 -30.59 -28.58 60.17
CA ARG A 5 -29.82 -28.62 58.92
C ARG A 5 -29.47 -27.18 58.56
N GLY A 6 -28.18 -26.85 58.48
CA GLY A 6 -27.74 -25.57 57.92
C GLY A 6 -26.35 -25.13 58.38
N SER A 7 -25.32 -25.39 57.57
CA SER A 7 -24.09 -24.57 57.49
C SER A 7 -23.05 -25.07 56.47
N GLY A 8 -23.31 -26.12 55.70
CA GLY A 8 -22.31 -26.74 54.81
C GLY A 8 -22.26 -26.24 53.35
N GLU A 9 -23.30 -25.59 52.82
CA GLU A 9 -23.39 -25.27 51.39
C GLU A 9 -22.93 -23.85 51.01
N GLU A 10 -22.95 -22.88 51.94
CA GLU A 10 -22.58 -21.49 51.61
C GLU A 10 -21.06 -21.27 51.48
N THR A 11 -20.24 -22.06 52.19
CA THR A 11 -18.77 -21.93 52.19
C THR A 11 -18.12 -22.47 50.90
N GLY A 12 -18.75 -23.46 50.25
CA GLY A 12 -18.33 -24.00 48.96
C GLY A 12 -18.57 -23.03 47.79
N PHE A 13 -19.69 -22.30 47.82
CA PHE A 13 -20.03 -21.36 46.75
C PHE A 13 -19.12 -20.12 46.75
N PHE A 14 -18.81 -19.58 47.94
CA PHE A 14 -17.89 -18.44 48.09
C PHE A 14 -16.44 -18.75 47.72
N THR A 15 -15.96 -19.96 48.04
CA THR A 15 -14.60 -20.40 47.69
C THR A 15 -14.46 -20.73 46.21
N GLN A 16 -15.50 -21.30 45.59
CA GLN A 16 -15.59 -21.50 44.14
C GLN A 16 -15.61 -20.15 43.37
N GLY A 17 -16.42 -19.19 43.83
CA GLY A 17 -16.49 -17.84 43.25
C GLY A 17 -15.19 -17.06 43.36
N ARG A 18 -14.49 -17.16 44.50
CA ARG A 18 -13.17 -16.52 44.70
C ARG A 18 -12.08 -17.10 43.79
N ARG A 19 -12.07 -18.42 43.59
CA ARG A 19 -11.13 -19.09 42.65
C ARG A 19 -11.43 -18.70 41.20
N SER A 20 -12.69 -18.57 40.82
CA SER A 20 -13.10 -18.09 39.49
C SER A 20 -12.66 -16.64 39.24
N LEU A 21 -12.86 -15.75 40.22
CA LEU A 21 -12.38 -14.36 40.14
C LEU A 21 -10.85 -14.26 40.03
N GLN A 22 -10.12 -15.08 40.78
CA GLN A 22 -8.65 -15.14 40.68
C GLN A 22 -8.19 -15.64 39.30
N ALA A 23 -8.84 -16.67 38.75
CA ALA A 23 -8.55 -17.15 37.40
C ALA A 23 -8.82 -16.08 36.33
N LEU A 24 -9.93 -15.33 36.46
CA LEU A 24 -10.24 -14.21 35.56
C LEU A 24 -9.22 -13.07 35.69
N ALA A 25 -8.78 -12.74 36.91
CA ALA A 25 -7.75 -11.72 37.13
C ALA A 25 -6.41 -12.14 36.52
N VAL A 26 -5.99 -13.40 36.68
CA VAL A 26 -4.77 -13.94 36.06
C VAL A 26 -4.88 -13.93 34.53
N GLN A 27 -6.03 -14.32 33.96
CA GLN A 27 -6.25 -14.23 32.52
C GLN A 27 -6.19 -12.78 32.00
N LEU A 28 -6.71 -11.82 32.75
CA LEU A 28 -6.60 -10.40 32.41
C LEU A 28 -5.15 -9.93 32.45
N ILE A 29 -4.37 -10.34 33.46
CA ILE A 29 -2.94 -9.99 33.55
C ILE A 29 -2.16 -10.58 32.37
N VAL A 30 -2.37 -11.86 32.02
CA VAL A 30 -1.71 -12.49 30.86
C VAL A 30 -2.06 -11.74 29.58
N LYS A 31 -3.34 -11.43 29.35
CA LYS A 31 -3.78 -10.62 28.19
C LYS A 31 -3.14 -9.24 28.16
N MET A 32 -2.97 -8.59 29.32
CA MET A 32 -2.32 -7.28 29.41
C MET A 32 -0.81 -7.37 29.11
N VAL A 33 -0.14 -8.43 29.56
CA VAL A 33 1.27 -8.70 29.25
C VAL A 33 1.46 -9.01 27.77
N ASP A 34 0.60 -9.84 27.18
CA ASP A 34 0.61 -10.14 25.75
C ASP A 34 0.37 -8.89 24.91
N LEU A 35 -0.60 -8.05 25.31
CA LEU A 35 -0.85 -6.75 24.71
C LEU A 35 0.37 -5.83 24.80
N ALA A 36 0.99 -5.72 25.99
CA ALA A 36 2.17 -4.90 26.19
C ALA A 36 3.36 -5.38 25.33
N SER A 37 3.55 -6.70 25.23
CA SER A 37 4.58 -7.30 24.38
C SER A 37 4.32 -7.02 22.89
N SER A 38 3.05 -7.06 22.47
CA SER A 38 2.63 -6.77 21.10
C SER A 38 2.81 -5.30 20.75
N ILE A 39 2.46 -4.39 21.66
CA ILE A 39 2.70 -2.93 21.51
C ILE A 39 4.19 -2.64 21.40
N LYS A 40 5.01 -3.28 22.25
CA LYS A 40 6.46 -3.14 22.21
C LYS A 40 7.03 -3.60 20.87
N LYS A 41 6.61 -4.78 20.38
CA LYS A 41 6.99 -5.29 19.06
C LYS A 41 6.57 -4.33 17.95
N LEU A 42 5.32 -3.84 17.98
CA LEU A 42 4.80 -2.91 16.97
C LEU A 42 5.64 -1.63 16.83
N GLY A 43 6.11 -1.08 17.95
CA GLY A 43 6.99 0.09 17.97
C GLY A 43 8.43 -0.21 17.58
N GLN A 44 8.92 -1.43 17.83
CA GLN A 44 10.25 -1.89 17.43
C GLN A 44 10.32 -2.22 15.93
N ASP A 45 9.24 -2.78 15.37
CA ASP A 45 9.16 -3.18 13.96
C ASP A 45 9.10 -1.97 13.02
N ASP A 46 8.35 -0.93 13.39
CA ASP A 46 8.32 0.35 12.66
C ASP A 46 8.26 1.54 13.63
N PRO A 47 9.41 2.15 14.01
CA PRO A 47 9.45 3.26 14.96
C PRO A 47 8.69 4.50 14.46
N ARG A 48 8.43 4.61 13.14
CA ARG A 48 7.64 5.70 12.58
C ARG A 48 6.19 5.68 13.09
N ARG A 49 5.67 4.53 13.52
CA ARG A 49 4.33 4.39 14.13
C ARG A 49 4.23 5.11 15.48
N VAL A 50 5.29 5.04 16.28
CA VAL A 50 5.37 5.77 17.56
C VAL A 50 5.45 7.28 17.31
N ILE A 51 6.26 7.69 16.33
CA ILE A 51 6.36 9.11 15.97
C ILE A 51 5.00 9.60 15.44
N HIS A 52 4.33 8.83 14.58
CA HIS A 52 3.00 9.17 14.07
C HIS A 52 1.96 9.33 15.18
N SER A 53 1.89 8.43 16.17
CA SER A 53 0.94 8.57 17.28
C SER A 53 1.22 9.84 18.11
N LEU A 54 2.49 10.20 18.32
CA LEU A 54 2.88 11.47 18.94
C LEU A 54 2.47 12.68 18.09
N LYS A 55 2.62 12.63 16.76
CA LYS A 55 2.18 13.70 15.86
C LYS A 55 0.67 13.94 15.95
N VAL A 56 -0.13 12.87 15.95
CA VAL A 56 -1.59 12.97 16.07
C VAL A 56 -1.96 13.59 17.42
N GLY A 57 -1.35 13.13 18.51
CA GLY A 57 -1.55 13.70 19.84
C GLY A 57 -1.18 15.19 19.91
N LEU A 58 -0.05 15.56 19.29
CA LEU A 58 0.38 16.96 19.18
C LEU A 58 -0.61 17.81 18.37
N ALA A 59 -1.11 17.30 17.25
CA ALA A 59 -2.07 18.01 16.41
C ALA A 59 -3.39 18.27 17.14
N ILE A 60 -3.92 17.25 17.83
CA ILE A 60 -5.13 17.40 18.65
C ILE A 60 -4.91 18.41 19.77
N THR A 61 -3.75 18.33 20.45
CA THR A 61 -3.42 19.24 21.56
C THR A 61 -3.30 20.68 21.07
N LEU A 62 -2.60 20.89 19.94
CA LEU A 62 -2.42 22.21 19.34
C LEU A 62 -3.77 22.83 18.95
N VAL A 63 -4.62 22.07 18.23
CA VAL A 63 -5.95 22.53 17.85
C VAL A 63 -6.82 22.79 19.08
N SER A 64 -6.77 21.93 20.09
CA SER A 64 -7.52 22.12 21.34
C SER A 64 -7.08 23.39 22.09
N ILE A 65 -5.77 23.66 22.18
CA ILE A 65 -5.26 24.89 22.82
C ILE A 65 -5.72 26.13 22.06
N ILE A 66 -5.71 26.10 20.72
CA ILE A 66 -6.26 27.19 19.90
C ILE A 66 -7.75 27.39 20.18
N CYS A 67 -8.51 26.31 20.36
CA CYS A 67 -9.93 26.38 20.74
C CYS A 67 -10.14 26.92 22.17
N TYR A 68 -9.24 26.66 23.11
CA TYR A 68 -9.35 27.16 24.49
C TYR A 68 -8.95 28.63 24.64
N TYR A 69 -8.20 29.20 23.69
CA TYR A 69 -7.70 30.57 23.80
C TYR A 69 -8.77 31.60 23.39
N GLN A 70 -9.45 32.13 24.40
CA GLN A 70 -10.70 32.91 24.31
C GLN A 70 -10.72 34.17 23.40
N PRO A 71 -9.62 34.94 23.19
CA PRO A 71 -9.62 36.09 22.27
C PRO A 71 -9.80 35.73 20.79
N LEU A 72 -9.48 34.48 20.40
CA LEU A 72 -9.68 33.98 19.04
C LEU A 72 -11.02 33.24 18.86
N TYR A 73 -11.76 33.03 19.96
CA TYR A 73 -12.82 32.01 20.03
C TYR A 73 -14.18 32.52 20.55
N SER A 74 -14.32 33.82 20.85
CA SER A 74 -15.62 34.42 21.27
C SER A 74 -16.76 34.26 20.25
N SER A 75 -16.47 33.74 19.06
CA SER A 75 -17.42 33.49 17.97
C SER A 75 -17.49 32.01 17.52
N PHE A 76 -17.11 31.01 18.34
CA PHE A 76 -16.99 29.62 17.81
C PHE A 76 -17.42 28.45 18.72
N ASP A 77 -18.04 28.66 19.88
CA ASP A 77 -18.31 27.60 20.90
C ASP A 77 -18.83 26.24 20.37
N GLU A 78 -19.76 26.20 19.41
CA GLU A 78 -20.29 24.94 18.86
C GLU A 78 -19.44 24.28 17.76
N THR A 79 -18.34 24.93 17.33
CA THR A 79 -17.58 24.54 16.13
C THR A 79 -16.21 23.91 16.38
N ALA A 80 -15.67 23.95 17.60
CA ALA A 80 -14.41 23.25 17.95
C ALA A 80 -14.46 21.74 17.67
N ILE A 81 -15.64 21.13 17.83
CA ILE A 81 -15.86 19.71 17.53
C ILE A 81 -15.44 19.42 16.09
N TRP A 82 -15.73 20.30 15.13
CA TRP A 82 -15.36 20.12 13.73
C TRP A 82 -13.87 20.18 13.48
N ALA A 83 -13.13 21.04 14.19
CA ALA A 83 -11.68 21.11 14.09
C ALA A 83 -11.02 19.84 14.65
N ILE A 84 -11.41 19.41 15.85
CA ILE A 84 -10.87 18.19 16.49
C ILE A 84 -11.23 16.94 15.67
N MET A 85 -12.49 16.82 15.24
CA MET A 85 -12.93 15.72 14.36
C MET A 85 -12.17 15.72 13.03
N THR A 86 -11.82 16.90 12.50
CA THR A 86 -11.00 16.99 11.29
C THR A 86 -9.64 16.36 11.54
N VAL A 87 -8.97 16.69 12.64
CA VAL A 87 -7.67 16.08 12.97
C VAL A 87 -7.77 14.57 13.06
N VAL A 88 -8.75 14.07 13.81
CA VAL A 88 -8.92 12.61 14.03
C VAL A 88 -9.17 11.86 12.72
N VAL A 89 -9.92 12.44 11.78
CA VAL A 89 -10.35 11.72 10.57
C VAL A 89 -9.41 11.95 9.36
N VAL A 90 -8.70 13.08 9.33
CA VAL A 90 -7.81 13.47 8.23
C VAL A 90 -6.36 13.07 8.47
N PHE A 91 -5.87 13.11 9.72
CA PHE A 91 -4.47 12.82 10.00
C PHE A 91 -4.19 11.33 9.76
N GLU A 92 -3.36 11.05 8.77
CA GLU A 92 -3.01 9.71 8.32
C GLU A 92 -1.53 9.41 8.51
N PHE A 93 -1.16 8.13 8.35
CA PHE A 93 0.21 7.69 8.57
C PHE A 93 1.23 8.41 7.69
N SER A 94 0.91 8.57 6.40
CA SER A 94 1.74 9.27 5.42
C SER A 94 1.27 10.71 5.16
N VAL A 95 2.21 11.53 4.69
CA VAL A 95 1.94 12.91 4.28
C VAL A 95 0.95 12.95 3.13
N GLY A 96 1.15 12.11 2.09
CA GLY A 96 0.26 12.05 0.93
C GLY A 96 -1.18 11.65 1.28
N ALA A 97 -1.36 10.69 2.20
CA ALA A 97 -2.69 10.30 2.66
C ALA A 97 -3.37 11.45 3.45
N THR A 98 -2.62 12.14 4.30
CA THR A 98 -3.12 13.30 5.09
C THR A 98 -3.53 14.45 4.16
N LEU A 99 -2.69 14.80 3.19
CA LEU A 99 -2.99 15.83 2.18
C LEU A 99 -4.20 15.45 1.34
N GLY A 100 -4.25 14.21 0.83
CA GLY A 100 -5.36 13.72 0.01
C GLY A 100 -6.68 13.74 0.78
N LYS A 101 -6.72 13.27 2.03
CA LYS A 101 -7.91 13.36 2.87
C LYS A 101 -8.28 14.80 3.22
N GLY A 102 -7.30 15.65 3.54
CA GLY A 102 -7.54 17.04 3.91
C GLY A 102 -8.16 17.84 2.77
N LEU A 103 -7.59 17.73 1.56
CA LEU A 103 -8.12 18.34 0.35
C LEU A 103 -9.50 17.79 -0.01
N ASN A 104 -9.69 16.46 0.08
CA ASN A 104 -10.99 15.84 -0.16
C ASN A 104 -12.06 16.35 0.82
N ARG A 105 -11.73 16.51 2.10
CA ARG A 105 -12.65 17.05 3.11
C ARG A 105 -13.02 18.50 2.78
N GLY A 106 -12.02 19.35 2.52
CA GLY A 106 -12.25 20.76 2.20
C GLY A 106 -13.12 20.92 0.95
N LEU A 107 -12.80 20.21 -0.13
CA LEU A 107 -13.59 20.25 -1.37
C LEU A 107 -15.01 19.71 -1.17
N ALA A 108 -15.16 18.59 -0.47
CA ALA A 108 -16.47 18.01 -0.16
C ALA A 108 -17.34 18.96 0.67
N THR A 109 -16.78 19.59 1.71
CA THR A 109 -17.51 20.56 2.53
C THR A 109 -17.90 21.80 1.74
N LEU A 110 -17.01 22.32 0.88
CA LEU A 110 -17.30 23.47 0.03
C LEU A 110 -18.42 23.17 -0.98
N LEU A 111 -18.34 22.02 -1.66
CA LEU A 111 -19.38 21.59 -2.60
C LEU A 111 -20.70 21.34 -1.87
N ALA A 112 -20.68 20.68 -0.71
CA ALA A 112 -21.89 20.44 0.09
C ALA A 112 -22.54 21.76 0.54
N GLY A 113 -21.75 22.71 1.04
CA GLY A 113 -22.25 24.02 1.44
C GLY A 113 -22.87 24.78 0.27
N GLY A 114 -22.17 24.86 -0.86
CA GLY A 114 -22.68 25.54 -2.07
C GLY A 114 -23.96 24.90 -2.62
N LEU A 115 -24.00 23.57 -2.74
CA LEU A 115 -25.19 22.85 -3.18
C LEU A 115 -26.35 23.01 -2.17
N SER A 116 -26.07 23.01 -0.86
CA SER A 116 -27.11 23.16 0.16
C SER A 116 -27.75 24.55 0.13
N ILE A 117 -26.95 25.61 -0.10
CA ILE A 117 -27.49 26.97 -0.32
C ILE A 117 -28.41 26.98 -1.55
N GLY A 118 -28.01 26.34 -2.65
CA GLY A 118 -28.86 26.22 -3.84
C GLY A 118 -30.14 25.44 -3.58
N ALA A 119 -30.05 24.33 -2.83
CA ALA A 119 -31.20 23.51 -2.45
C ALA A 119 -32.20 24.28 -1.57
N HIS A 120 -31.72 25.02 -0.58
CA HIS A 120 -32.55 25.92 0.24
C HIS A 120 -33.20 27.02 -0.61
N HIS A 121 -32.43 27.69 -1.48
CA HIS A 121 -33.00 28.73 -2.34
C HIS A 121 -34.15 28.19 -3.22
N LEU A 122 -33.99 27.00 -3.79
CA LEU A 122 -35.03 26.34 -4.58
C LEU A 122 -36.23 25.88 -3.72
N ALA A 123 -35.97 25.37 -2.51
CA ALA A 123 -37.01 24.90 -1.60
C ALA A 123 -37.87 26.04 -1.06
N ASN A 124 -37.28 27.19 -0.74
CA ASN A 124 -37.99 28.36 -0.23
C ASN A 124 -39.02 28.90 -1.24
N LEU A 125 -38.80 28.71 -2.55
CA LEU A 125 -39.76 29.08 -3.59
C LEU A 125 -41.07 28.25 -3.52
N SER A 126 -41.06 27.10 -2.86
CA SER A 126 -42.22 26.20 -2.75
C SER A 126 -43.13 26.49 -1.55
N GLY A 127 -42.78 27.50 -0.74
CA GLY A 127 -43.52 27.92 0.45
C GLY A 127 -43.37 26.95 1.63
N ASN A 128 -43.89 27.36 2.80
CA ASN A 128 -43.60 26.72 4.10
C ASN A 128 -43.94 25.22 4.19
N ILE A 129 -44.92 24.73 3.42
CA ILE A 129 -45.29 23.30 3.41
C ILE A 129 -44.42 22.51 2.44
N GLY A 130 -44.08 23.10 1.28
CA GLY A 130 -43.30 22.45 0.24
C GLY A 130 -41.80 22.41 0.55
N GLU A 131 -41.29 23.42 1.25
CA GLU A 131 -39.86 23.58 1.54
C GLU A 131 -39.23 22.34 2.23
N PRO A 132 -39.76 21.81 3.35
CA PRO A 132 -39.18 20.63 3.98
C PRO A 132 -39.28 19.37 3.11
N ILE A 133 -40.33 19.26 2.28
CA ILE A 133 -40.50 18.14 1.35
C ILE A 133 -39.43 18.18 0.26
N LEU A 134 -39.19 19.37 -0.32
CA LEU A 134 -38.21 19.55 -1.39
C LEU A 134 -36.77 19.40 -0.86
N LEU A 135 -36.47 19.92 0.34
CA LEU A 135 -35.18 19.69 1.00
C LEU A 135 -34.93 18.19 1.26
N GLY A 136 -35.94 17.48 1.77
CA GLY A 136 -35.87 16.03 1.96
C GLY A 136 -35.60 15.29 0.64
N PHE A 137 -36.26 15.70 -0.44
CA PHE A 137 -36.02 15.16 -1.77
C PHE A 137 -34.59 15.43 -2.28
N PHE A 138 -34.06 16.65 -2.08
CA PHE A 138 -32.69 16.96 -2.47
C PHE A 138 -31.65 16.16 -1.67
N VAL A 139 -31.85 15.97 -0.36
CA VAL A 139 -31.00 15.10 0.48
C VAL A 139 -31.03 13.67 -0.02
N PHE A 140 -32.22 13.14 -0.34
CA PHE A 140 -32.38 11.81 -0.92
C PHE A 140 -31.64 11.67 -2.26
N LEU A 141 -31.81 12.63 -3.17
CA LEU A 141 -31.21 12.62 -4.49
C LEU A 141 -29.67 12.70 -4.40
N GLN A 142 -29.15 13.66 -3.63
CA GLN A 142 -27.72 13.86 -3.43
C GLN A 142 -27.07 12.64 -2.78
N SER A 143 -27.70 12.05 -1.76
CA SER A 143 -27.21 10.86 -1.07
C SER A 143 -27.19 9.64 -1.99
N THR A 144 -28.24 9.46 -2.78
CA THR A 144 -28.34 8.36 -3.76
C THR A 144 -27.26 8.48 -4.82
N ILE A 145 -27.10 9.64 -5.45
CA ILE A 145 -26.09 9.89 -6.48
C ILE A 145 -24.68 9.67 -5.92
N SER A 146 -24.38 10.29 -4.77
CA SER A 146 -23.05 10.19 -4.16
C SER A 146 -22.73 8.77 -3.72
N THR A 147 -23.70 8.02 -3.19
CA THR A 147 -23.53 6.62 -2.83
C THR A 147 -23.33 5.74 -4.07
N PHE A 148 -24.06 6.00 -5.16
CA PHE A 148 -23.86 5.29 -6.42
C PHE A 148 -22.46 5.52 -6.99
N LEU A 149 -21.95 6.76 -6.94
CA LEU A 149 -20.59 7.10 -7.40
C LEU A 149 -19.50 6.32 -6.65
N ARG A 150 -19.74 5.89 -5.40
CA ARG A 150 -18.79 5.09 -4.61
C ARG A 150 -18.62 3.66 -5.13
N PHE A 151 -19.51 3.17 -5.99
CA PHE A 151 -19.33 1.85 -6.62
C PHE A 151 -18.31 1.85 -7.75
N PHE A 152 -17.97 3.02 -8.32
CA PHE A 152 -16.92 3.12 -9.33
C PHE A 152 -15.54 3.01 -8.67
N PRO A 153 -14.73 1.99 -8.99
CA PRO A 153 -13.45 1.74 -8.31
C PRO A 153 -12.48 2.92 -8.37
N GLU A 154 -12.42 3.63 -9.50
CA GLU A 154 -11.53 4.78 -9.70
C GLU A 154 -11.90 5.96 -8.79
N ILE A 155 -13.19 6.25 -8.68
CA ILE A 155 -13.71 7.30 -7.79
C ILE A 155 -13.50 6.89 -6.34
N LYS A 156 -13.86 5.65 -5.99
CA LYS A 156 -13.71 5.10 -4.64
C LYS A 156 -12.27 5.18 -4.15
N ALA A 157 -11.32 4.76 -4.98
CA ALA A 157 -9.91 4.73 -4.59
C ALA A 157 -9.35 6.11 -4.22
N ARG A 158 -9.88 7.19 -4.81
CA ARG A 158 -9.36 8.54 -4.62
C ARG A 158 -10.22 9.46 -3.77
N TYR A 159 -11.54 9.28 -3.79
CA TYR A 159 -12.51 10.23 -3.25
C TYR A 159 -13.55 9.61 -2.30
N ASP A 160 -13.46 8.33 -1.92
CA ASP A 160 -14.47 7.68 -1.05
C ASP A 160 -14.71 8.45 0.26
N TYR A 161 -13.63 8.89 0.91
CA TYR A 161 -13.72 9.75 2.10
C TYR A 161 -14.40 11.10 1.80
N GLY A 162 -14.06 11.74 0.69
CA GLY A 162 -14.68 12.99 0.26
C GLY A 162 -16.18 12.83 -0.01
N LEU A 163 -16.60 11.74 -0.66
CA LEU A 163 -18.00 11.44 -0.92
C LEU A 163 -18.80 11.20 0.37
N LEU A 164 -18.21 10.51 1.36
CA LEU A 164 -18.82 10.36 2.68
C LEU A 164 -19.01 11.70 3.38
N ILE A 165 -17.98 12.56 3.39
CA ILE A 165 -18.09 13.90 3.95
C ILE A 165 -19.09 14.76 3.18
N PHE A 166 -19.15 14.62 1.85
CA PHE A 166 -20.10 15.36 1.01
C PHE A 166 -21.56 15.01 1.36
N ILE A 167 -21.89 13.72 1.47
CA ILE A 167 -23.20 13.22 1.93
C ILE A 167 -23.52 13.76 3.33
N LEU A 168 -22.62 13.54 4.29
CA LEU A 168 -22.83 13.96 5.67
C LEU A 168 -23.03 15.48 5.78
N THR A 169 -22.18 16.26 5.14
CA THR A 169 -22.22 17.72 5.21
C THR A 169 -23.48 18.27 4.55
N PHE A 170 -23.84 17.78 3.37
CA PHE A 170 -25.03 18.24 2.66
C PHE A 170 -26.31 17.94 3.46
N ALA A 171 -26.42 16.72 4.01
CA ALA A 171 -27.55 16.35 4.86
C ALA A 171 -27.63 17.21 6.13
N LEU A 172 -26.51 17.42 6.83
CA LEU A 172 -26.49 18.22 8.06
C LEU A 172 -26.81 19.69 7.79
N ILE A 173 -26.25 20.31 6.75
CA ILE A 173 -26.55 21.72 6.43
C ILE A 173 -28.00 21.85 5.98
N SER A 174 -28.53 20.93 5.17
CA SER A 174 -29.91 21.02 4.68
C SER A 174 -30.95 20.85 5.78
N VAL A 175 -30.66 20.03 6.80
CA VAL A 175 -31.55 19.84 7.97
C VAL A 175 -31.39 20.96 9.00
N SER A 176 -30.16 21.41 9.27
CA SER A 176 -29.92 22.51 10.21
C SER A 176 -30.35 23.87 9.66
N GLY A 177 -30.12 24.13 8.36
CA GLY A 177 -30.47 25.38 7.71
C GLY A 177 -31.96 25.60 7.53
N PHE A 178 -32.78 24.55 7.68
CA PHE A 178 -34.23 24.68 7.80
C PHE A 178 -34.66 25.22 9.18
N ARG A 179 -33.79 25.09 10.20
CA ARG A 179 -34.11 25.46 11.59
C ARG A 179 -33.56 26.83 12.01
N ASP A 180 -32.51 27.31 11.33
CA ASP A 180 -31.83 28.58 11.62
C ASP A 180 -31.60 29.38 10.32
N ASP A 181 -31.97 30.66 10.32
CA ASP A 181 -31.94 31.55 9.14
C ASP A 181 -30.51 31.94 8.66
N GLU A 182 -29.47 31.65 9.44
CA GLU A 182 -28.08 32.07 9.17
C GLU A 182 -27.17 30.96 8.61
N ILE A 183 -27.64 30.29 7.55
CA ILE A 183 -26.95 29.16 6.88
C ILE A 183 -25.53 29.53 6.44
N LEU A 184 -25.34 30.76 5.93
CA LEU A 184 -24.04 31.24 5.44
C LEU A 184 -23.00 31.38 6.56
N GLU A 185 -23.41 31.92 7.71
CA GLU A 185 -22.52 32.07 8.85
C GLU A 185 -22.15 30.70 9.44
N LEU A 186 -23.12 29.81 9.58
CA LEU A 186 -22.88 28.43 10.03
C LEU A 186 -21.93 27.68 9.09
N ALA A 187 -22.12 27.78 7.77
CA ALA A 187 -21.28 27.15 6.78
C ALA A 187 -19.84 27.71 6.79
N TYR A 188 -19.71 29.05 6.88
CA TYR A 188 -18.41 29.71 6.96
C TYR A 188 -17.64 29.28 8.22
N ARG A 189 -18.30 29.27 9.39
CA ARG A 189 -17.66 28.88 10.65
C ARG A 189 -17.20 27.41 10.65
N ARG A 190 -17.99 26.52 10.05
CA ARG A 190 -17.60 25.10 9.88
C ARG A 190 -16.44 24.93 8.91
N LEU A 191 -16.47 25.63 7.77
CA LEU A 191 -15.40 25.54 6.78
C LEU A 191 -14.08 26.09 7.34
N SER A 192 -14.11 27.22 8.05
CA SER A 192 -12.90 27.83 8.63
C SER A 192 -12.25 26.94 9.70
N THR A 193 -13.04 26.35 10.60
CA THR A 193 -12.55 25.42 11.63
C THR A 193 -12.02 24.11 11.03
N ILE A 194 -12.65 23.58 9.98
CA ILE A 194 -12.13 22.45 9.20
C ILE A 194 -10.78 22.81 8.54
N CYS A 195 -10.67 24.00 7.96
CA CYS A 195 -9.41 24.47 7.36
C CYS A 195 -8.29 24.59 8.41
N ILE A 196 -8.57 25.11 9.61
CA ILE A 196 -7.60 25.20 10.71
C ILE A 196 -7.12 23.80 11.12
N GLY A 197 -8.05 22.87 11.36
CA GLY A 197 -7.72 21.48 11.72
C GLY A 197 -6.92 20.78 10.61
N GLY A 198 -7.33 20.95 9.36
CA GLY A 198 -6.63 20.38 8.19
C GLY A 198 -5.23 20.97 8.01
N ALA A 199 -5.07 22.28 8.16
CA ALA A 199 -3.76 22.95 8.09
C ALA A 199 -2.81 22.46 9.19
N ALA A 200 -3.29 22.33 10.42
CA ALA A 200 -2.51 21.78 11.53
C ALA A 200 -2.03 20.35 11.21
N CYS A 201 -2.89 19.50 10.65
CA CYS A 201 -2.51 18.14 10.22
C CYS A 201 -1.39 18.17 9.18
N VAL A 202 -1.56 18.97 8.13
CA VAL A 202 -0.59 19.07 7.03
C VAL A 202 0.75 19.57 7.55
N ILE A 203 0.76 20.67 8.31
CA ILE A 203 1.99 21.27 8.86
C ILE A 203 2.73 20.25 9.73
N ILE A 204 2.04 19.60 10.68
CA ILE A 204 2.67 18.64 11.59
C ILE A 204 3.14 17.40 10.83
N SER A 205 2.38 16.91 9.86
CA SER A 205 2.75 15.73 9.06
C SER A 205 4.03 15.94 8.25
N ILE A 206 4.23 17.15 7.69
CA ILE A 206 5.39 17.49 6.86
C ILE A 206 6.60 17.88 7.72
N MET A 207 6.40 18.68 8.77
CA MET A 207 7.51 19.27 9.55
C MET A 207 8.12 18.30 10.56
N ILE A 208 7.34 17.40 11.15
CA ILE A 208 7.82 16.46 12.17
C ILE A 208 8.06 15.12 11.50
N PHE A 209 9.32 14.76 11.23
CA PHE A 209 9.74 13.44 10.69
C PHE A 209 8.79 12.87 9.62
N PRO A 210 8.71 13.48 8.43
CA PRO A 210 7.71 13.11 7.42
C PRO A 210 7.81 11.65 7.01
N VAL A 211 6.65 11.04 6.79
CA VAL A 211 6.53 9.66 6.26
C VAL A 211 5.95 9.76 4.85
N TRP A 212 6.73 9.34 3.87
CA TRP A 212 6.41 9.47 2.46
C TRP A 212 5.94 8.13 1.89
N ALA A 213 4.71 8.10 1.36
CA ALA A 213 4.16 6.93 0.69
C ALA A 213 4.90 6.60 -0.61
N GLY A 214 5.43 7.62 -1.31
CA GLY A 214 6.25 7.41 -2.50
C GLY A 214 7.55 6.63 -2.21
N GLU A 215 8.21 6.96 -1.10
CA GLU A 215 9.41 6.25 -0.62
C GLU A 215 9.06 4.82 -0.18
N ASP A 216 7.96 4.62 0.53
CA ASP A 216 7.49 3.29 0.92
C ASP A 216 7.14 2.42 -0.31
N LEU A 217 6.49 3.00 -1.33
CA LEU A 217 6.23 2.31 -2.61
C LEU A 217 7.53 1.90 -3.30
N HIS A 218 8.49 2.81 -3.34
CA HIS A 218 9.77 2.58 -3.98
C HIS A 218 10.56 1.45 -3.32
N ASN A 219 10.62 1.46 -1.99
CA ASN A 219 11.27 0.40 -1.22
C ASN A 219 10.53 -0.93 -1.36
N LEU A 220 9.19 -0.92 -1.35
CA LEU A 220 8.38 -2.12 -1.53
C LEU A 220 8.65 -2.80 -2.87
N ILE A 221 8.63 -2.05 -3.97
CA ILE A 221 8.88 -2.61 -5.30
C ILE A 221 10.31 -3.14 -5.41
N THR A 222 11.28 -2.37 -4.96
CA THR A 222 12.70 -2.76 -4.96
C THR A 222 12.90 -4.08 -4.21
N LEU A 223 12.38 -4.16 -2.98
CA LEU A 223 12.51 -5.35 -2.13
C LEU A 223 11.83 -6.57 -2.75
N ASN A 224 10.65 -6.37 -3.36
CA ASN A 224 9.93 -7.44 -4.04
C ASN A 224 10.73 -7.98 -5.23
N ILE A 225 11.36 -7.12 -6.05
CA ILE A 225 12.20 -7.56 -7.17
C ILE A 225 13.45 -8.29 -6.66
N GLU A 226 14.10 -7.76 -5.63
CA GLU A 226 15.28 -8.38 -5.01
C GLU A 226 14.97 -9.80 -4.49
N LYS A 227 13.81 -9.98 -3.83
CA LYS A 227 13.33 -11.29 -3.37
C LYS A 227 13.13 -12.29 -4.50
N LEU A 228 12.59 -11.85 -5.64
CA LEU A 228 12.44 -12.69 -6.83
C LEU A 228 13.81 -13.09 -7.38
N GLY A 229 14.76 -12.15 -7.42
CA GLY A 229 16.12 -12.42 -7.86
C GLY A 229 16.85 -13.42 -6.96
N ASN A 230 16.73 -13.27 -5.64
CA ASN A 230 17.29 -14.21 -4.66
C ASN A 230 16.74 -15.63 -4.81
N PHE A 231 15.44 -15.78 -5.07
CA PHE A 231 14.85 -17.09 -5.35
C PHE A 231 15.44 -17.72 -6.63
N LEU A 232 15.50 -16.97 -7.73
CA LEU A 232 16.00 -17.49 -9.01
C LEU A 232 17.49 -17.85 -8.95
N GLU A 233 18.34 -17.06 -8.26
CA GLU A 233 19.74 -17.43 -8.09
C GLU A 233 19.92 -18.77 -7.36
N GLY A 234 19.14 -19.02 -6.29
CA GLY A 234 19.25 -20.27 -5.53
C GLY A 234 18.44 -21.44 -6.08
N PHE A 235 17.57 -21.23 -7.07
CA PHE A 235 16.67 -22.27 -7.58
C PHE A 235 17.43 -23.38 -8.30
N GLY A 236 18.39 -23.03 -9.18
CA GLY A 236 19.15 -24.00 -9.96
C GLY A 236 19.91 -25.00 -9.08
N ASP A 237 20.63 -24.50 -8.08
CA ASP A 237 21.38 -25.35 -7.16
C ASP A 237 20.46 -26.28 -6.36
N LYS A 238 19.32 -25.79 -5.86
CA LYS A 238 18.38 -26.61 -5.09
C LYS A 238 17.62 -27.63 -5.90
N TYR A 239 17.22 -27.29 -7.13
CA TYR A 239 16.47 -28.21 -7.99
C TYR A 239 17.36 -29.31 -8.55
N PHE A 240 18.65 -29.01 -8.82
CA PHE A 240 19.52 -29.93 -9.56
C PHE A 240 20.67 -30.57 -8.76
N ASN A 241 21.10 -30.03 -7.61
CA ASN A 241 22.18 -30.59 -6.79
C ASN A 241 21.66 -31.33 -5.54
N ARG A 242 20.56 -32.09 -5.66
CA ARG A 242 20.01 -32.90 -4.55
C ARG A 242 20.89 -34.14 -4.27
N THR A 243 22.07 -33.94 -3.69
CA THR A 243 22.90 -35.04 -3.16
C THR A 243 22.50 -35.32 -1.72
N GLY A 244 21.65 -36.34 -1.51
CA GLY A 244 21.48 -37.09 -0.25
C GLY A 244 21.14 -36.33 1.05
N ASP A 245 19.93 -36.58 1.58
CA ASP A 245 19.56 -36.48 3.01
C ASP A 245 20.08 -35.31 3.85
N GLU A 246 19.94 -34.07 3.36
CA GLU A 246 19.87 -32.91 4.25
C GLU A 246 18.45 -32.34 4.24
N GLU A 247 17.64 -32.73 5.24
CA GLU A 247 16.48 -31.95 5.67
C GLU A 247 16.99 -30.57 6.10
N CYS A 248 17.11 -29.66 5.13
CA CYS A 248 17.56 -28.31 5.37
C CYS A 248 16.45 -27.60 6.17
N SER A 249 16.68 -27.36 7.46
CA SER A 249 15.74 -26.65 8.35
C SER A 249 15.49 -25.18 7.94
N ASP A 250 16.14 -24.73 6.86
CA ASP A 250 16.01 -23.40 6.24
C ASP A 250 15.14 -23.42 4.97
N GLY A 251 14.47 -24.54 4.67
CA GLY A 251 13.63 -24.71 3.48
C GLY A 251 12.44 -23.73 3.38
N ASN A 252 11.87 -23.33 4.51
CA ASN A 252 10.73 -22.41 4.55
C ASN A 252 11.09 -20.97 4.15
N THR A 253 12.28 -20.48 4.53
CA THR A 253 12.65 -19.07 4.30
C THR A 253 12.97 -18.79 2.82
N PHE A 254 13.65 -19.74 2.16
CA PHE A 254 13.94 -19.68 0.72
C PHE A 254 12.68 -19.78 -0.15
N SER A 255 11.76 -20.68 0.21
CA SER A 255 10.54 -20.98 -0.58
C SER A 255 9.45 -19.91 -0.43
N GLU A 256 9.47 -19.08 0.61
CA GLU A 256 8.38 -18.13 0.87
C GLU A 256 8.71 -16.66 0.63
N GLY A 257 10.00 -16.32 0.43
CA GLY A 257 10.45 -14.93 0.30
C GLY A 257 9.72 -14.14 -0.79
N TYR A 258 9.38 -14.78 -1.92
CA TYR A 258 8.67 -14.15 -3.04
C TYR A 258 7.15 -13.99 -2.82
N LYS A 259 6.54 -14.69 -1.84
CA LYS A 259 5.09 -14.64 -1.59
C LYS A 259 4.60 -13.24 -1.22
N SER A 260 5.46 -12.39 -0.64
CA SER A 260 5.12 -10.98 -0.37
C SER A 260 4.79 -10.21 -1.65
N SER A 261 5.41 -10.57 -2.77
CA SER A 261 5.15 -9.96 -4.07
C SER A 261 3.78 -10.36 -4.64
N LEU A 262 3.31 -11.58 -4.39
CA LEU A 262 2.01 -12.06 -4.92
C LEU A 262 0.82 -11.24 -4.41
N ASN A 263 0.88 -10.82 -3.15
CA ASN A 263 -0.20 -10.11 -2.46
C ASN A 263 -0.01 -8.58 -2.41
N SER A 264 0.97 -8.03 -3.13
CA SER A 264 1.36 -6.62 -3.01
C SER A 264 0.44 -5.63 -3.75
N LYS A 265 -0.43 -6.09 -4.66
CA LYS A 265 -1.20 -5.24 -5.60
C LYS A 265 -2.01 -4.14 -4.91
N THR A 266 -2.68 -4.47 -3.81
CA THR A 266 -3.51 -3.50 -3.07
C THR A 266 -2.65 -2.45 -2.36
N SER A 267 -1.55 -2.88 -1.74
CA SER A 267 -0.58 -2.00 -1.06
C SER A 267 0.12 -1.06 -2.05
N GLU A 268 0.59 -1.58 -3.19
CA GLU A 268 1.21 -0.76 -4.22
C GLU A 268 0.24 0.30 -4.77
N GLY A 269 -1.01 -0.10 -5.03
CA GLY A 269 -2.05 0.80 -5.52
C GLY A 269 -2.39 1.91 -4.52
N SER A 270 -2.51 1.58 -3.23
CA SER A 270 -2.79 2.59 -2.19
C SER A 270 -1.62 3.55 -2.00
N LEU A 271 -0.39 3.05 -1.94
CA LEU A 271 0.81 3.87 -1.81
C LEU A 271 0.99 4.79 -3.02
N ALA A 272 0.79 4.31 -4.24
CA ALA A 272 0.84 5.13 -5.45
C ALA A 272 -0.21 6.26 -5.45
N ASN A 273 -1.42 5.96 -4.98
CA ASN A 273 -2.48 6.96 -4.84
C ASN A 273 -2.12 8.03 -3.80
N PHE A 274 -1.54 7.65 -2.67
CA PHE A 274 -1.09 8.61 -1.65
C PHE A 274 0.10 9.43 -2.16
N ALA A 275 1.07 8.80 -2.80
CA ALA A 275 2.27 9.45 -3.35
C ALA A 275 1.92 10.51 -4.41
N ALA A 276 0.80 10.36 -5.12
CA ALA A 276 0.32 11.36 -6.08
C ALA A 276 -0.12 12.70 -5.45
N TRP A 277 -0.38 12.72 -4.13
CA TRP A 277 -0.71 13.93 -3.38
C TRP A 277 0.50 14.61 -2.74
N GLU A 278 1.67 13.96 -2.77
CA GLU A 278 2.85 14.46 -2.07
C GLU A 278 3.50 15.64 -2.81
N PRO A 279 4.02 16.65 -2.08
CA PRO A 279 4.98 17.59 -2.64
C PRO A 279 6.24 16.86 -3.10
N GLY A 280 7.10 17.53 -3.88
CA GLY A 280 8.42 16.97 -4.19
C GLY A 280 9.24 16.75 -2.91
N HIS A 281 9.88 15.58 -2.79
CA HIS A 281 10.67 15.19 -1.62
C HIS A 281 11.81 14.26 -2.00
N GLY A 282 12.92 14.32 -1.25
CA GLY A 282 14.09 13.46 -1.48
C GLY A 282 14.58 13.49 -2.93
N ARG A 283 14.53 12.34 -3.61
CA ARG A 283 14.88 12.17 -5.03
C ARG A 283 13.66 12.17 -5.96
N PHE A 284 12.46 12.36 -5.41
CA PHE A 284 11.21 12.33 -6.14
C PHE A 284 10.73 13.77 -6.41
N PRO A 285 10.83 14.26 -7.66
CA PRO A 285 10.29 15.57 -8.01
C PRO A 285 8.76 15.59 -7.87
N TYR A 286 8.20 16.80 -7.81
CA TYR A 286 6.76 16.98 -7.83
C TYR A 286 6.13 16.33 -9.07
N ARG A 287 5.01 15.61 -8.89
CA ARG A 287 4.33 14.80 -9.94
C ARG A 287 5.21 13.69 -10.54
N HIS A 288 6.05 13.07 -9.71
CA HIS A 288 6.80 11.87 -10.08
C HIS A 288 5.90 10.78 -10.73
N PRO A 289 6.38 10.02 -11.73
CA PRO A 289 5.56 9.07 -12.50
C PRO A 289 5.26 7.75 -11.74
N TRP A 290 4.52 7.83 -10.63
CA TRP A 290 4.14 6.67 -9.79
C TRP A 290 3.37 5.57 -10.55
N LYS A 291 2.74 5.90 -11.69
CA LYS A 291 2.10 4.89 -12.56
C LYS A 291 3.09 3.89 -13.16
N LEU A 292 4.35 4.29 -13.38
CA LEU A 292 5.38 3.39 -13.88
C LEU A 292 5.78 2.36 -12.81
N TYR A 293 5.80 2.77 -11.54
CA TYR A 293 6.00 1.85 -10.42
C TYR A 293 4.93 0.75 -10.41
N LEU A 294 3.65 1.08 -10.62
CA LEU A 294 2.58 0.08 -10.71
C LEU A 294 2.77 -0.91 -11.88
N LYS A 295 3.32 -0.46 -13.00
CA LYS A 295 3.67 -1.34 -14.13
C LYS A 295 4.79 -2.30 -13.75
N VAL A 296 5.86 -1.78 -13.15
CA VAL A 296 6.99 -2.60 -12.66
C VAL A 296 6.52 -3.62 -11.62
N GLY A 297 5.68 -3.20 -10.65
CA GLY A 297 5.09 -4.11 -9.67
C GLY A 297 4.19 -5.19 -10.29
N THR A 298 3.52 -4.89 -11.41
CA THR A 298 2.74 -5.89 -12.17
C THR A 298 3.65 -6.92 -12.84
N LEU A 299 4.75 -6.48 -13.45
CA LEU A 299 5.74 -7.39 -14.03
C LEU A 299 6.44 -8.24 -12.96
N ALA A 300 6.72 -7.66 -11.79
CA ALA A 300 7.26 -8.38 -10.63
C ALA A 300 6.28 -9.46 -10.15
N ARG A 301 4.97 -9.16 -10.07
CA ARG A 301 3.93 -10.15 -9.75
C ARG A 301 3.83 -11.26 -10.78
N GLU A 302 3.88 -10.93 -12.08
CA GLU A 302 3.90 -11.95 -13.13
C GLU A 302 5.09 -12.89 -13.00
N CYS A 303 6.27 -12.35 -12.68
CA CYS A 303 7.45 -13.15 -12.35
C CYS A 303 7.24 -13.99 -11.07
N ALA A 304 6.60 -13.43 -10.05
CA ALA A 304 6.27 -14.15 -8.82
C ALA A 304 5.32 -15.34 -9.07
N TYR A 305 4.32 -15.21 -9.95
CA TYR A 305 3.45 -16.33 -10.33
C TYR A 305 4.21 -17.44 -11.04
N ARG A 306 5.21 -17.09 -11.86
CA ARG A 306 6.09 -18.07 -12.52
C ARG A 306 7.00 -18.75 -11.51
N ILE A 307 7.54 -18.00 -10.57
CA ILE A 307 8.34 -18.53 -9.46
C ILE A 307 7.50 -19.47 -8.57
N GLU A 308 6.23 -19.16 -8.30
CA GLU A 308 5.32 -20.07 -7.59
C GLU A 308 5.18 -21.40 -8.34
N ALA A 309 5.04 -21.35 -9.67
CA ALA A 309 5.01 -22.56 -10.48
C ALA A 309 6.34 -23.34 -10.41
N LEU A 310 7.49 -22.66 -10.46
CA LEU A 310 8.81 -23.27 -10.26
C LEU A 310 8.97 -23.91 -8.88
N ASN A 311 8.52 -23.24 -7.84
CA ASN A 311 8.56 -23.73 -6.45
C ASN A 311 7.76 -25.04 -6.33
N GLY A 312 6.65 -25.17 -7.04
CA GLY A 312 5.88 -26.42 -7.13
C GLY A 312 6.66 -27.61 -7.71
N TYR A 313 7.67 -27.36 -8.55
CA TYR A 313 8.53 -28.40 -9.10
C TYR A 313 9.69 -28.79 -8.19
N LEU A 314 10.01 -28.04 -7.13
CA LEU A 314 11.14 -28.37 -6.23
C LEU A 314 11.03 -29.76 -5.57
N ASN A 315 9.81 -30.27 -5.41
CA ASN A 315 9.54 -31.59 -4.84
C ASN A 315 9.32 -32.69 -5.89
N ALA A 316 9.36 -32.36 -7.19
CA ALA A 316 9.16 -33.32 -8.25
C ALA A 316 10.48 -33.99 -8.63
N ASP A 317 10.55 -35.32 -8.55
CA ASP A 317 11.74 -36.07 -8.94
C ASP A 317 11.93 -36.04 -10.46
N PHE A 318 13.05 -35.47 -10.89
CA PHE A 318 13.48 -35.48 -12.29
C PHE A 318 14.29 -36.76 -12.57
N GLN A 319 13.80 -37.64 -13.46
CA GLN A 319 14.41 -38.94 -13.75
C GLN A 319 14.78 -39.11 -15.24
N ALA A 320 15.49 -38.17 -15.86
CA ALA A 320 15.90 -38.29 -17.27
C ALA A 320 17.21 -39.09 -17.47
N PRO A 321 17.47 -39.67 -18.68
CA PRO A 321 18.77 -40.23 -19.05
C PRO A 321 19.91 -39.22 -18.89
N SER A 322 21.11 -39.68 -18.51
CA SER A 322 22.19 -38.81 -17.99
C SER A 322 22.57 -37.65 -18.91
N GLU A 323 22.73 -37.88 -20.22
CA GLU A 323 23.19 -36.86 -21.17
C GLU A 323 22.14 -35.78 -21.46
N VAL A 324 20.87 -36.14 -21.39
CA VAL A 324 19.76 -35.21 -21.66
C VAL A 324 19.36 -34.45 -20.39
N SER A 325 19.48 -35.13 -19.25
CA SER A 325 19.36 -34.53 -17.93
C SER A 325 20.38 -33.42 -17.73
N THR A 326 21.66 -33.66 -18.03
CA THR A 326 22.75 -32.69 -17.81
C THR A 326 22.59 -31.43 -18.66
N VAL A 327 22.17 -31.57 -19.92
CA VAL A 327 22.02 -30.43 -20.83
C VAL A 327 20.81 -29.56 -20.46
N ILE A 328 19.66 -30.15 -20.12
CA ILE A 328 18.52 -29.38 -19.60
C ILE A 328 18.90 -28.69 -18.28
N GLN A 329 19.56 -29.43 -17.38
CA GLN A 329 20.01 -28.94 -16.09
C GLN A 329 20.92 -27.74 -16.21
N GLU A 330 21.93 -27.81 -17.09
CA GLU A 330 22.84 -26.70 -17.34
C GLU A 330 22.11 -25.48 -17.89
N ALA A 331 21.25 -25.66 -18.90
CA ALA A 331 20.50 -24.56 -19.49
C ALA A 331 19.55 -23.90 -18.47
N CYS A 332 18.80 -24.69 -17.69
CA CYS A 332 17.91 -24.20 -16.64
C CYS A 332 18.67 -23.50 -15.52
N THR A 333 19.82 -24.04 -15.09
CA THR A 333 20.68 -23.42 -14.07
C THR A 333 21.18 -22.06 -14.55
N ILE A 334 21.69 -21.97 -15.79
CA ILE A 334 22.17 -20.70 -16.36
C ILE A 334 21.01 -19.70 -16.48
N MET A 335 19.86 -20.12 -17.01
CA MET A 335 18.69 -19.23 -17.13
C MET A 335 18.25 -18.70 -15.76
N SER A 336 18.22 -19.54 -14.74
CA SER A 336 17.79 -19.17 -13.39
C SER A 336 18.76 -18.19 -12.74
N ILE A 337 20.06 -18.53 -12.72
CA ILE A 337 21.11 -17.70 -12.12
C ILE A 337 21.20 -16.34 -12.81
N GLU A 338 21.26 -16.32 -14.13
CA GLU A 338 21.42 -15.06 -14.87
C GLU A 338 20.16 -14.20 -14.80
N SER A 339 18.96 -14.79 -14.78
CA SER A 339 17.72 -14.03 -14.51
C SER A 339 17.71 -13.45 -13.10
N GLY A 340 18.14 -14.22 -12.11
CA GLY A 340 18.21 -13.77 -10.72
C GLY A 340 19.17 -12.59 -10.53
N LYS A 341 20.36 -12.68 -11.12
CA LYS A 341 21.33 -11.57 -11.16
C LYS A 341 20.77 -10.33 -11.87
N ALA A 342 20.10 -10.51 -13.01
CA ALA A 342 19.46 -9.41 -13.72
C ALA A 342 18.40 -8.69 -12.85
N LEU A 343 17.56 -9.44 -12.13
CA LEU A 343 16.56 -8.86 -11.23
C LEU A 343 17.20 -8.15 -10.04
N LYS A 344 18.27 -8.68 -9.45
CA LYS A 344 18.99 -8.01 -8.35
C LYS A 344 19.69 -6.74 -8.79
N GLU A 345 20.34 -6.76 -9.95
CA GLU A 345 20.91 -5.55 -10.54
C GLU A 345 19.82 -4.51 -10.83
N LEU A 346 18.67 -4.94 -11.37
CA LEU A 346 17.53 -4.06 -11.60
C LEU A 346 16.98 -3.48 -10.28
N ALA A 347 16.84 -4.30 -9.24
CA ALA A 347 16.41 -3.84 -7.92
C ALA A 347 17.40 -2.79 -7.38
N LEU A 348 18.70 -3.05 -7.48
CA LEU A 348 19.74 -2.11 -7.06
C LEU A 348 19.71 -0.81 -7.88
N ALA A 349 19.50 -0.90 -9.20
CA ALA A 349 19.38 0.24 -10.10
C ALA A 349 18.14 1.10 -9.79
N ILE A 350 16.99 0.45 -9.51
CA ILE A 350 15.78 1.12 -9.03
C ILE A 350 16.11 1.81 -7.71
N LYS A 351 16.55 1.08 -6.70
CA LYS A 351 16.88 1.58 -5.35
C LYS A 351 17.78 2.81 -5.36
N THR A 352 18.76 2.82 -6.25
CA THR A 352 19.74 3.90 -6.36
C THR A 352 19.33 4.98 -7.36
N MET A 353 18.25 4.77 -8.12
CA MET A 353 17.74 5.63 -9.20
C MET A 353 18.76 5.89 -10.29
N VAL A 354 19.46 4.83 -10.72
CA VAL A 354 20.44 4.89 -11.79
C VAL A 354 20.06 3.91 -12.90
N GLN A 355 20.68 4.07 -14.07
CA GLN A 355 20.55 3.09 -15.15
C GLN A 355 21.27 1.79 -14.76
N PRO A 356 20.67 0.62 -15.03
CA PRO A 356 21.30 -0.66 -14.70
C PRO A 356 22.52 -0.89 -15.58
N SER A 357 23.64 -1.27 -14.96
CA SER A 357 24.93 -1.35 -15.65
C SER A 357 25.17 -2.71 -16.31
N SER A 358 24.68 -3.78 -15.67
CA SER A 358 24.96 -5.16 -16.05
C SER A 358 23.69 -6.01 -16.32
N ALA A 359 22.49 -5.47 -16.05
CA ALA A 359 21.24 -6.22 -16.19
C ALA A 359 21.04 -6.72 -17.63
N ASP A 360 21.34 -5.91 -18.64
CA ASP A 360 21.23 -6.29 -20.05
C ASP A 360 22.17 -7.46 -20.42
N SER A 361 23.39 -7.47 -19.86
CA SER A 361 24.35 -8.55 -20.07
C SER A 361 23.84 -9.88 -19.49
N HIS A 362 23.29 -9.84 -18.27
CA HIS A 362 22.66 -11.01 -17.64
C HIS A 362 21.42 -11.49 -18.41
N ILE A 363 20.57 -10.57 -18.89
CA ILE A 363 19.39 -10.89 -19.70
C ILE A 363 19.81 -11.56 -21.02
N GLU A 364 20.83 -11.07 -21.72
CA GLU A 364 21.30 -11.68 -22.97
C GLU A 364 21.91 -13.06 -22.76
N LYS A 365 22.64 -13.29 -21.65
CA LYS A 365 23.11 -14.63 -21.28
C LYS A 365 21.96 -15.60 -21.02
N ALA A 366 20.97 -15.18 -20.22
CA ALA A 366 19.78 -16.00 -19.95
C ALA A 366 18.99 -16.31 -21.23
N LYS A 367 18.88 -15.34 -22.14
CA LYS A 367 18.23 -15.48 -23.45
C LYS A 367 19.00 -16.41 -24.39
N SER A 368 20.33 -16.39 -24.34
CA SER A 368 21.17 -17.33 -25.09
C SER A 368 20.92 -18.77 -24.62
N ALA A 369 20.92 -19.00 -23.31
CA ALA A 369 20.61 -20.30 -22.71
C ALA A 369 19.17 -20.77 -23.08
N ALA A 370 18.19 -19.86 -23.02
CA ALA A 370 16.82 -20.12 -23.46
C ALA A 370 16.72 -20.54 -24.93
N LYS A 371 17.46 -19.86 -25.83
CA LYS A 371 17.50 -20.20 -27.25
C LYS A 371 18.14 -21.57 -27.48
N ASN A 372 19.26 -21.85 -26.80
CA ASN A 372 19.94 -23.14 -26.89
C ASN A 372 19.02 -24.27 -26.44
N MET A 373 18.36 -24.14 -25.30
CA MET A 373 17.37 -25.10 -24.81
C MET A 373 16.23 -25.31 -25.82
N LYS A 374 15.68 -24.22 -26.37
CA LYS A 374 14.61 -24.30 -27.38
C LYS A 374 15.07 -25.00 -28.68
N SER A 375 16.32 -24.81 -29.07
CA SER A 375 16.88 -25.48 -30.26
C SER A 375 17.07 -26.99 -30.02
N LEU A 376 17.53 -27.37 -28.83
CA LEU A 376 17.71 -28.77 -28.41
C LEU A 376 16.38 -29.51 -28.27
N LEU A 377 15.34 -28.83 -27.79
CA LEU A 377 13.98 -29.37 -27.77
C LEU A 377 13.45 -29.67 -29.18
N LYS A 378 13.90 -28.92 -30.20
CA LYS A 378 13.50 -29.10 -31.59
C LYS A 378 14.34 -30.12 -32.35
N SER A 379 15.55 -30.44 -31.90
CA SER A 379 16.50 -31.28 -32.64
C SER A 379 16.29 -32.79 -32.47
N GLY A 380 15.18 -33.24 -31.87
CA GLY A 380 14.79 -34.65 -31.87
C GLY A 380 15.55 -35.58 -30.93
N ILE A 381 16.33 -35.06 -29.96
CA ILE A 381 17.08 -35.85 -28.96
C ILE A 381 16.16 -36.76 -28.10
N TRP A 382 14.85 -36.61 -28.22
CA TRP A 382 13.79 -37.21 -27.41
C TRP A 382 13.17 -38.47 -28.01
N GLU A 383 13.54 -38.86 -29.23
CA GLU A 383 12.87 -39.95 -29.97
C GLU A 383 12.93 -41.31 -29.27
N ASP A 384 13.96 -41.57 -28.44
CA ASP A 384 14.14 -42.80 -27.67
C ASP A 384 13.91 -42.64 -26.15
N ILE A 385 13.37 -41.50 -25.70
CA ILE A 385 13.27 -41.17 -24.26
C ILE A 385 11.83 -41.23 -23.78
N ASP A 386 11.61 -41.81 -22.60
CA ASP A 386 10.33 -41.73 -21.89
C ASP A 386 10.00 -40.27 -21.58
N LEU A 387 9.12 -39.69 -22.39
CA LEU A 387 8.65 -38.30 -22.30
C LEU A 387 8.19 -37.93 -20.89
N LEU A 388 7.57 -38.88 -20.15
CA LEU A 388 7.09 -38.62 -18.78
C LEU A 388 8.20 -38.24 -17.82
N LYS A 389 9.42 -38.74 -18.06
CA LYS A 389 10.60 -38.48 -17.21
C LYS A 389 11.26 -37.13 -17.46
N VAL A 390 10.96 -36.49 -18.59
CA VAL A 390 11.56 -35.22 -18.99
C VAL A 390 10.60 -34.02 -18.81
N ILE A 391 9.28 -34.26 -18.82
CA ILE A 391 8.25 -33.22 -18.67
C ILE A 391 8.56 -32.20 -17.56
N PRO A 392 8.99 -32.58 -16.34
CA PRO A 392 9.30 -31.62 -15.28
C PRO A 392 10.43 -30.65 -15.66
N GLY A 393 11.53 -31.14 -16.24
CA GLY A 393 12.65 -30.30 -16.66
C GLY A 393 12.30 -29.38 -17.84
N ILE A 394 11.45 -29.85 -18.77
CA ILE A 394 10.94 -29.02 -19.87
C ILE A 394 10.03 -27.91 -19.34
N ALA A 395 9.14 -28.23 -18.41
CA ALA A 395 8.24 -27.26 -17.79
C ALA A 395 9.01 -26.19 -17.01
N VAL A 396 9.99 -26.60 -16.20
CA VAL A 396 10.91 -25.68 -15.50
C VAL A 396 11.62 -24.76 -16.49
N GLY A 397 12.17 -25.31 -17.56
CA GLY A 397 12.81 -24.52 -18.61
C GLY A 397 11.88 -23.51 -19.27
N ALA A 398 10.67 -23.92 -19.64
CA ALA A 398 9.67 -23.04 -20.24
C ALA A 398 9.28 -21.88 -19.31
N ILE A 399 9.08 -22.16 -18.03
CA ILE A 399 8.75 -21.14 -17.02
C ILE A 399 9.93 -20.17 -16.83
N LEU A 400 11.18 -20.66 -16.81
CA LEU A 400 12.37 -19.83 -16.75
C LEU A 400 12.51 -18.92 -17.97
N VAL A 401 12.22 -19.40 -19.18
CA VAL A 401 12.18 -18.57 -20.40
C VAL A 401 11.21 -17.40 -20.26
N ASP A 402 10.04 -17.64 -19.68
CA ASP A 402 9.08 -16.57 -19.46
C ASP A 402 9.52 -15.63 -18.33
N SER A 403 10.19 -16.11 -17.27
CA SER A 403 10.80 -15.27 -16.24
C SER A 403 11.86 -14.31 -16.82
N VAL A 404 12.69 -14.76 -17.77
CA VAL A 404 13.64 -13.91 -18.51
C VAL A 404 12.91 -12.74 -19.21
N LYS A 405 11.76 -13.01 -19.84
CA LYS A 405 10.97 -11.96 -20.50
C LYS A 405 10.44 -10.91 -19.51
N SER A 406 9.99 -11.33 -18.33
CA SER A 406 9.54 -10.37 -17.31
C SER A 406 10.68 -9.52 -16.76
N ALA A 407 11.86 -10.10 -16.56
CA ALA A 407 13.05 -9.34 -16.16
C ALA A 407 13.40 -8.28 -17.22
N GLN A 408 13.34 -8.64 -18.51
CA GLN A 408 13.56 -7.71 -19.61
C GLN A 408 12.52 -6.58 -19.66
N MET A 409 11.23 -6.91 -19.54
CA MET A 409 10.17 -5.90 -19.57
C MET A 409 10.29 -4.93 -18.38
N ALA A 410 10.68 -5.43 -17.21
CA ALA A 410 10.89 -4.61 -16.03
C ALA A 410 12.08 -3.66 -16.22
N ASN A 411 13.16 -4.15 -16.83
CA ASN A 411 14.32 -3.33 -17.19
C ASN A 411 13.94 -2.16 -18.10
N ASN A 412 13.23 -2.44 -19.20
CA ASN A 412 12.80 -1.40 -20.15
C ASN A 412 11.93 -0.31 -19.48
N HIS A 413 11.03 -0.70 -18.56
CA HIS A 413 10.18 0.27 -17.84
C HIS A 413 10.95 1.09 -16.81
N HIS A 414 11.97 0.51 -16.17
CA HIS A 414 12.86 1.26 -15.28
C HIS A 414 13.65 2.32 -16.04
N VAL A 415 14.22 1.97 -17.19
CA VAL A 415 14.92 2.92 -18.08
C VAL A 415 14.02 4.12 -18.40
N ILE A 416 12.75 3.88 -18.74
CA ILE A 416 11.75 4.93 -18.98
C ILE A 416 11.51 5.78 -17.72
N THR A 417 11.40 5.14 -16.55
CA THR A 417 11.17 5.84 -15.26
C THR A 417 12.31 6.77 -14.89
N VAL A 418 13.56 6.36 -15.10
CA VAL A 418 14.75 7.21 -14.87
C VAL A 418 14.80 8.35 -15.89
N SER A 419 14.44 8.07 -17.15
CA SER A 419 14.41 9.08 -18.22
C SER A 419 13.35 10.17 -17.96
N GLU A 420 12.17 9.79 -17.50
CA GLU A 420 11.07 10.73 -17.19
C GLU A 420 11.26 11.47 -15.86
N SER A 421 12.10 10.95 -14.96
CA SER A 421 12.37 11.56 -13.65
C SER A 421 13.58 12.50 -13.62
N THR A 422 14.43 12.46 -14.65
CA THR A 422 15.59 13.36 -14.78
C THR A 422 15.18 14.65 -15.52
N PRO A 423 15.40 15.85 -14.96
CA PRO A 423 15.13 17.08 -15.69
C PRO A 423 16.01 17.17 -16.95
N ALA A 424 15.43 17.62 -18.07
CA ALA A 424 16.17 17.81 -19.31
C ALA A 424 17.40 18.70 -19.06
N ALA A 425 18.58 18.23 -19.48
CA ALA A 425 19.79 19.04 -19.41
C ALA A 425 19.57 20.35 -20.21
N PRO A 426 19.98 21.51 -19.69
CA PRO A 426 19.92 22.74 -20.48
C PRO A 426 20.75 22.55 -21.75
N PRO A 427 20.32 23.11 -22.89
CA PRO A 427 21.08 23.02 -24.12
C PRO A 427 22.47 23.61 -23.89
N VAL A 428 23.50 22.84 -24.21
CA VAL A 428 24.88 23.29 -24.20
C VAL A 428 24.97 24.42 -25.23
N GLU A 429 25.05 25.67 -24.77
CA GLU A 429 25.44 26.79 -25.63
C GLU A 429 26.80 26.46 -26.21
N SER A 430 26.83 26.20 -27.52
CA SER A 430 28.05 26.10 -28.29
C SER A 430 28.80 27.42 -28.14
N SER A 431 29.91 27.40 -27.40
CA SER A 431 30.81 28.54 -27.29
C SER A 431 31.29 28.91 -28.70
N SER A 432 30.79 30.03 -29.20
CA SER A 432 31.30 30.65 -30.42
C SER A 432 32.74 31.08 -30.17
N VAL A 433 33.68 30.39 -30.81
CA VAL A 433 35.09 30.78 -30.90
C VAL A 433 35.18 32.20 -31.47
N PRO A 434 35.84 33.15 -30.81
CA PRO A 434 36.07 34.47 -31.39
C PRO A 434 37.08 34.34 -32.53
N LYS A 435 36.69 34.73 -33.75
CA LYS A 435 37.63 34.96 -34.85
C LYS A 435 38.50 36.16 -34.48
N ALA A 436 39.80 35.93 -34.36
CA ALA A 436 40.79 36.99 -34.32
C ALA A 436 40.80 37.72 -35.68
N SER A 437 40.72 39.04 -35.61
CA SER A 437 41.05 39.97 -36.70
C SER A 437 42.05 40.97 -36.16
#